data_AF-A0A376L0Y3-F1
#
_entry.id   AF-A0A376L0Y3-F1
#
_cell.length_a   1.000
_cell.length_b   1.000
_cell.length_c   1.000
_cell.angle_alpha   90.00
_cell.angle_beta   90.00
_cell.angle_gamma   90.00
#
_symmetry.space_group_name_H-M   'P 1'
#
loop_
_entity.id
_entity.type
_entity.pdbx_description
1 polymer ?
#
loop_
_entity_poly.entity_id
_entity_poly.type
_entity_poly.pdbx_seq_one_letter_code
_entity_poly.pdbx_strand_id
1 'polypeptide(L)'
;MPIIAANMDTVGTFSMASALASFDILTAVHKHYSVEEWQAFINNSSADVLKHVMVSTGTSDADFEKTKQILDLNPALNFVCIDVANGYSEHFVQFVAKAREAWPTKTICAGNVVDW
;
A
#
# COMPACT_ATOMS: atom_id res chain seq x y z
N MET A 1 6.57 -2.69 -16.24
CA MET A 1 5.35 -3.15 -16.97
C MET A 1 4.11 -2.74 -16.18
N PRO A 2 2.94 -2.38 -16.75
CA PRO A 2 1.77 -1.98 -15.95
C PRO A 2 1.00 -3.21 -15.43
N ILE A 3 1.67 -4.03 -14.60
CA ILE A 3 1.09 -5.17 -13.88
C ILE A 3 1.26 -4.92 -12.39
N ILE A 4 0.21 -5.22 -11.62
CA ILE A 4 0.21 -5.08 -10.16
C ILE A 4 -0.25 -6.40 -9.54
N ALA A 5 0.54 -6.99 -8.65
CA ALA A 5 0.10 -8.11 -7.83
C ALA A 5 -0.91 -7.63 -6.77
N ALA A 6 -2.08 -8.28 -6.72
CA ALA A 6 -3.19 -7.88 -5.86
C ALA A 6 -2.85 -8.02 -4.37
N ASN A 7 -3.44 -7.14 -3.55
CA ASN A 7 -3.30 -7.05 -2.10
C ASN A 7 -4.02 -8.16 -1.30
N MET A 8 -4.03 -9.38 -1.83
CA MET A 8 -4.59 -10.55 -1.16
C MET A 8 -3.52 -11.25 -0.32
N ASP A 9 -3.89 -11.80 0.84
CA ASP A 9 -2.97 -12.40 1.81
C ASP A 9 -2.07 -13.52 1.24
N THR A 10 -2.52 -14.20 0.19
CA THR A 10 -1.77 -15.27 -0.49
C THR A 10 -1.01 -14.81 -1.74
N VAL A 11 -1.16 -13.55 -2.14
CA VAL A 11 -0.59 -12.99 -3.38
C VAL A 11 0.35 -11.82 -3.07
N GLY A 12 -0.13 -10.82 -2.34
CA GLY A 12 0.60 -9.59 -2.00
C GLY A 12 1.54 -9.77 -0.81
N THR A 13 2.43 -10.74 -0.85
CA THR A 13 3.40 -11.02 0.22
C THR A 13 4.74 -10.30 -0.01
N PHE A 14 5.56 -10.18 1.04
CA PHE A 14 6.91 -9.63 0.92
C PHE A 14 7.82 -10.44 -0.03
N SER A 15 7.69 -11.76 -0.04
CA SER A 15 8.45 -12.61 -0.96
C SER A 15 8.03 -12.36 -2.41
N MET A 16 6.73 -12.14 -2.66
CA MET A 16 6.23 -11.79 -3.99
C MET A 16 6.75 -10.42 -4.44
N ALA A 17 6.76 -9.42 -3.55
CA ALA A 17 7.34 -8.11 -3.83
C ALA A 17 8.80 -8.20 -4.27
N SER A 18 9.64 -8.95 -3.54
CA SER A 18 11.05 -9.14 -3.90
C SER A 18 11.24 -9.85 -5.24
N ALA A 19 10.42 -10.86 -5.55
CA ALA A 19 10.52 -11.59 -6.80
C ALA A 19 10.10 -10.74 -8.02
N LEU A 20 8.98 -10.02 -7.90
CA LEU A 20 8.38 -9.23 -8.98
C LEU A 20 9.09 -7.91 -9.25
N ALA A 21 9.77 -7.34 -8.26
CA ALA A 21 10.54 -6.10 -8.43
C ALA A 21 11.62 -6.21 -9.52
N SER A 22 12.21 -7.39 -9.73
CA SER A 22 13.21 -7.60 -10.78
C SER A 22 12.65 -7.51 -12.21
N PHE A 23 11.32 -7.53 -12.35
CA PHE A 23 10.59 -7.38 -13.61
C PHE A 23 9.90 -6.01 -13.73
N ASP A 24 10.20 -5.05 -12.84
CA ASP A 24 9.53 -3.74 -12.76
C ASP A 24 7.99 -3.89 -12.64
N ILE A 25 7.55 -4.83 -11.81
CA ILE A 25 6.15 -5.13 -11.49
C ILE A 25 5.86 -4.66 -10.06
N LEU A 26 4.75 -3.93 -9.87
CA LEU A 26 4.34 -3.46 -8.55
C LEU A 26 3.65 -4.58 -7.76
N THR A 27 3.81 -4.58 -6.44
CA THR A 27 3.08 -5.47 -5.53
C THR A 27 2.35 -4.65 -4.50
N ALA A 28 1.02 -4.74 -4.48
CA ALA A 28 0.23 -4.22 -3.38
C ALA A 28 0.30 -5.23 -2.23
N VAL A 29 0.97 -4.88 -1.14
CA VAL A 29 1.17 -5.79 -0.01
C VAL A 29 -0.09 -5.79 0.85
N HIS A 30 -0.55 -6.97 1.28
CA HIS A 30 -1.75 -7.08 2.11
C HIS A 30 -1.59 -6.35 3.46
N LYS A 31 -2.71 -5.92 4.04
CA LYS A 31 -2.71 -5.05 5.25
C LYS A 31 -2.44 -5.76 6.59
N HIS A 32 -2.29 -7.08 6.57
CA HIS A 32 -2.24 -7.90 7.79
C HIS A 32 -0.85 -7.94 8.46
N TYR A 33 0.23 -7.60 7.75
CA TYR A 33 1.57 -7.53 8.37
C TYR A 33 1.69 -6.43 9.43
N SER A 34 2.36 -6.70 10.54
CA SER A 34 2.65 -5.74 11.60
C SER A 34 3.70 -4.70 11.17
N VAL A 35 3.84 -3.63 11.95
CA VAL A 35 4.86 -2.59 11.68
C VAL A 35 6.27 -3.17 11.81
N GLU A 36 6.47 -4.10 12.76
CA GLU A 36 7.74 -4.79 12.98
C GLU A 36 8.11 -5.69 11.81
N GLU A 37 7.13 -6.40 11.23
CA GLU A 37 7.35 -7.21 10.03
C GLU A 37 7.72 -6.34 8.83
N TRP A 38 7.09 -5.18 8.68
CA TRP A 38 7.48 -4.17 7.68
C TRP A 38 8.90 -3.65 7.89
N GLN A 39 9.26 -3.32 9.14
CA GLN A 39 10.62 -2.88 9.47
C GLN A 39 11.66 -3.95 9.12
N ALA A 40 11.38 -5.22 9.44
CA ALA A 40 12.25 -6.33 9.09
C ALA A 40 12.36 -6.51 7.56
N PHE A 41 11.27 -6.39 6.82
CA PHE A 41 11.27 -6.45 5.36
C PHE A 41 12.10 -5.31 4.76
N ILE A 42 11.90 -4.08 5.22
CA ILE A 42 12.64 -2.89 4.75
C ILE A 42 14.14 -3.06 4.96
N ASN A 43 14.56 -3.53 6.14
CA ASN A 43 15.98 -3.71 6.46
C ASN A 43 16.65 -4.80 5.62
N ASN A 44 15.88 -5.77 5.14
CA ASN A 44 16.36 -6.88 4.31
C ASN A 44 16.14 -6.66 2.80
N SER A 45 15.56 -5.53 2.40
CA SER A 45 15.21 -5.24 1.00
C SER A 45 16.05 -4.12 0.42
N SER A 46 16.32 -4.19 -0.87
CA SER A 46 16.98 -3.09 -1.58
C SER A 46 16.00 -1.93 -1.83
N ALA A 47 16.53 -0.72 -2.01
CA ALA A 47 15.73 0.43 -2.38
C ALA A 47 14.94 0.21 -3.68
N ASP A 48 15.44 -0.63 -4.60
CA ASP A 48 14.76 -0.95 -5.85
C ASP A 48 13.52 -1.83 -5.64
N VAL A 49 13.56 -2.76 -4.69
CA VAL A 49 12.36 -3.52 -4.28
C VAL A 49 11.34 -2.58 -3.65
N LEU A 50 11.76 -1.72 -2.73
CA LEU A 50 10.86 -0.83 -1.98
C LEU A 50 10.11 0.16 -2.87
N LYS A 51 10.72 0.62 -3.98
CA LYS A 51 10.05 1.47 -4.98
C LYS A 51 8.88 0.77 -5.66
N HIS A 52 8.86 -0.57 -5.68
CA HIS A 52 7.84 -1.36 -6.35
C HIS A 52 6.78 -1.92 -5.38
N VAL A 53 6.76 -1.43 -4.15
CA VAL A 53 5.84 -1.90 -3.10
C VAL A 53 4.78 -0.85 -2.82
N MET A 54 3.53 -1.29 -2.71
CA MET A 54 2.42 -0.47 -2.24
C MET A 54 1.96 -0.94 -0.86
N VAL A 55 1.79 0.02 0.06
CA VAL A 55 1.25 -0.26 1.39
C VAL A 55 -0.27 -0.22 1.32
N SER A 56 -0.93 -1.35 1.55
CA SER A 56 -2.39 -1.40 1.53
C SER A 56 -3.02 -1.01 2.87
N THR A 57 -4.15 -0.33 2.82
CA THR A 57 -4.87 0.15 4.00
C THR A 57 -6.38 0.08 3.81
N GLY A 58 -7.10 -0.06 4.93
CA GLY A 58 -8.56 0.12 4.97
C GLY A 58 -8.93 1.58 5.19
N THR A 59 -10.14 1.83 5.70
CA THR A 59 -10.61 3.20 6.02
C THR A 59 -10.75 3.46 7.52
N SER A 60 -10.32 2.55 8.39
CA SER A 60 -10.40 2.77 9.84
C SER A 60 -9.27 3.70 10.34
N ASP A 61 -9.49 4.40 11.46
CA ASP A 61 -8.43 5.21 12.07
C ASP A 61 -7.23 4.37 12.53
N ALA A 62 -7.48 3.12 12.96
CA ALA A 62 -6.42 2.18 13.32
C ALA A 62 -5.57 1.79 12.09
N ASP A 63 -6.21 1.52 10.95
CA ASP A 63 -5.52 1.25 9.70
C ASP A 63 -4.70 2.47 9.24
N PHE A 64 -5.26 3.67 9.37
CA PHE A 64 -4.59 4.92 9.02
C PHE A 64 -3.31 5.13 9.84
N GLU A 65 -3.39 4.98 11.16
CA GLU A 65 -2.25 5.16 12.05
C GLU A 65 -1.18 4.10 11.79
N LYS A 66 -1.58 2.84 11.56
CA LYS A 66 -0.67 1.77 11.17
C LYS A 66 0.05 2.08 9.85
N THR A 67 -0.68 2.52 8.83
CA THR A 67 -0.11 2.90 7.53
C THR A 67 0.86 4.06 7.67
N LYS A 68 0.54 5.06 8.49
CA LYS A 68 1.44 6.17 8.78
C LYS A 68 2.76 5.67 9.37
N GLN A 69 2.69 4.82 10.41
CA GLN A 69 3.88 4.24 11.03
C GLN A 69 4.74 3.48 10.02
N ILE A 70 4.14 2.69 9.12
CA ILE A 70 4.86 1.96 8.06
C ILE A 70 5.54 2.91 7.08
N LEU A 71 4.83 3.94 6.60
CA LEU A 71 5.36 4.90 5.63
C LEU A 71 6.49 5.76 6.20
N ASP A 72 6.44 6.05 7.51
CA ASP A 72 7.49 6.78 8.23
C ASP A 72 8.78 5.95 8.40
N LEU A 73 8.72 4.62 8.26
CA LEU A 73 9.92 3.77 8.37
C LEU A 73 10.90 3.98 7.22
N ASN A 74 10.41 4.26 6.01
CA ASN A 74 11.27 4.47 4.86
C ASN A 74 10.63 5.36 3.78
N PRO A 75 11.28 6.48 3.40
CA PRO A 75 10.75 7.37 2.37
C PRO A 75 10.64 6.74 0.98
N ALA A 76 11.32 5.62 0.70
CA ALA A 76 11.24 4.89 -0.58
C ALA A 76 9.87 4.25 -0.83
N LEU A 77 9.06 4.03 0.21
CA LEU A 77 7.68 3.55 0.09
C LEU A 77 6.80 4.66 -0.49
N ASN A 78 6.60 4.65 -1.81
CA ASN A 78 5.97 5.77 -2.51
C ASN A 78 4.50 5.57 -2.83
N PHE A 79 3.96 4.37 -2.62
CA PHE A 79 2.62 4.00 -3.03
C PHE A 79 1.76 3.59 -1.84
N VAL A 80 0.55 4.14 -1.79
CA VAL A 80 -0.50 3.76 -0.85
C VAL A 80 -1.67 3.18 -1.64
N CYS A 81 -2.13 2.01 -1.25
CA CYS A 81 -3.31 1.35 -1.82
C CYS A 81 -4.46 1.40 -0.81
N ILE A 82 -5.45 2.25 -1.04
CA ILE A 82 -6.67 2.31 -0.22
C ILE A 82 -7.70 1.40 -0.89
N ASP A 83 -7.94 0.25 -0.28
CA ASP A 83 -8.82 -0.77 -0.83
C ASP A 83 -10.02 -1.01 0.08
N VAL A 84 -11.21 -0.76 -0.45
CA VAL A 84 -12.49 -1.03 0.21
C VAL A 84 -13.46 -1.75 -0.73
N ALA A 85 -14.30 -2.58 -0.14
CA ALA A 85 -15.36 -3.29 -0.88
C ALA A 85 -16.42 -2.35 -1.49
N ASN A 86 -16.58 -1.13 -0.97
CA ASN A 86 -17.54 -0.15 -1.46
C ASN A 86 -16.94 1.27 -1.51
N GLY A 87 -16.37 1.63 -2.67
CA GLY A 87 -15.78 2.96 -2.91
C GLY A 87 -16.80 4.11 -3.04
N TYR A 88 -18.10 3.83 -3.08
CA TYR A 88 -19.15 4.86 -3.20
C TYR A 88 -19.52 5.54 -1.87
N SER A 89 -18.98 5.04 -0.76
CA SER A 89 -19.28 5.63 0.55
C SER A 89 -18.64 7.00 0.71
N GLU A 90 -19.37 7.96 1.29
CA GLU A 90 -18.82 9.28 1.62
C GLU A 90 -17.62 9.16 2.57
N HIS A 91 -17.66 8.18 3.48
CA HIS A 91 -16.56 7.83 4.36
C HIS A 91 -15.27 7.50 3.61
N PHE A 92 -15.35 6.78 2.48
CA PHE A 92 -14.19 6.50 1.65
C PHE A 92 -13.62 7.77 1.00
N VAL A 93 -14.47 8.63 0.45
CA VAL A 93 -14.02 9.91 -0.15
C VAL A 93 -13.33 10.79 0.88
N GLN A 94 -13.89 10.89 2.10
CA GLN A 94 -13.29 11.61 3.22
C GLN A 94 -11.94 11.00 3.63
N PHE A 95 -11.83 9.68 3.66
CA PHE A 95 -10.59 8.99 3.97
C PHE A 95 -9.50 9.25 2.90
N VAL A 96 -9.86 9.23 1.62
CA VAL A 96 -8.92 9.55 0.52
C VAL A 96 -8.43 11.00 0.64
N ALA A 97 -9.30 11.95 0.98
CA ALA A 97 -8.91 13.33 1.23
C ALA A 97 -7.93 13.44 2.41
N LYS A 98 -8.25 12.81 3.54
CA LYS A 98 -7.36 12.73 4.73
C LYS A 98 -6.00 12.10 4.39
N ALA A 99 -5.97 11.04 3.59
CA ALA A 99 -4.75 10.39 3.13
C ALA A 99 -3.90 11.30 2.23
N ARG A 100 -4.53 12.06 1.32
CA ARG A 100 -3.83 13.04 0.47
C ARG A 100 -3.24 14.19 1.27
N GLU A 101 -3.95 14.69 2.28
CA GLU A 101 -3.43 15.73 3.17
C GLU A 101 -2.22 15.25 3.98
N ALA A 102 -2.27 14.02 4.49
CA ALA A 102 -1.18 13.43 5.26
C ALA A 102 0.04 13.06 4.39
N TRP A 103 -0.18 12.62 3.16
CA TRP A 103 0.87 12.12 2.27
C TRP A 103 0.85 12.82 0.90
N PRO A 104 1.12 14.13 0.85
CA PRO A 104 0.95 14.95 -0.36
C PRO A 104 1.86 14.52 -1.52
N THR A 105 3.00 13.91 -1.23
CA THR A 105 4.00 13.48 -2.24
C THR A 105 3.87 12.02 -2.64
N LYS A 106 3.04 11.22 -1.96
CA LYS A 106 2.86 9.80 -2.24
C LYS A 106 1.81 9.59 -3.34
N THR A 107 1.99 8.54 -4.14
CA THR A 107 1.00 8.09 -5.11
C THR A 107 -0.07 7.30 -4.37
N ILE A 108 -1.33 7.70 -4.53
CA ILE A 108 -2.47 7.05 -3.87
C ILE A 108 -3.30 6.35 -4.95
N CYS A 109 -3.44 5.05 -4.82
CA CYS A 109 -4.39 4.24 -5.58
C CYS A 109 -5.59 3.96 -4.66
N ALA A 110 -6.80 4.29 -5.10
CA ALA A 110 -7.99 4.19 -4.26
C ALA A 110 -9.11 3.51 -5.06
N GLY A 111 -9.71 2.46 -4.48
CA GLY A 111 -10.76 1.67 -5.13
C GLY A 111 -11.56 0.82 -4.15
N ASN A 112 -12.58 0.08 -4.60
CA ASN A 112 -13.01 -0.07 -6.00
C ASN A 112 -14.35 0.63 -6.29
N VAL A 113 -14.48 1.18 -7.51
CA VAL A 113 -15.71 1.80 -8.06
C VAL A 113 -15.97 1.24 -9.46
N VAL A 114 -17.23 1.22 -9.90
CA VAL A 114 -17.64 0.79 -11.24
C VAL A 114 -18.92 1.52 -11.67
N ASP A 115 -18.78 2.62 -12.40
CA ASP A 115 -19.92 3.35 -12.97
C ASP A 115 -20.14 2.97 -14.44
N TRP A 116 -21.40 2.92 -14.84
CA TRP A 116 -21.86 2.61 -16.21
C TRP A 116 -21.88 3.83 -17.11
#